data_AF-A0A7C4Y908-F1
#
_entry.id   AF-A0A7C4Y908-F1
#
_cell.length_a   1.000
_cell.length_b   1.000
_cell.length_c   1.000
_cell.angle_alpha   90.00
_cell.angle_beta   90.00
_cell.angle_gamma   90.00
#
_symmetry.space_group_name_H-M   'P 1'
#
loop_
_entity.id
_entity.type
_entity.pdbx_description
1 polymer ?
#
loop_
_entity_poly.entity_id
_entity_poly.type
_entity_poly.pdbx_seq_one_letter_code
_entity_poly.pdbx_strand_id
1 'polypeptide(L)'
;MAAQFDTLTMMQAEARARPQRRRWSLGQMLAEMREALRALDRAGAAAQRYEELSVFSDEELARLGMKRSDVARKVFDEMGG
;
A
#
# COMPACT_ATOMS: atom_id res chain seq x y z
N MET A 1 49.91 21.78 2.05
CA MET A 1 49.48 20.64 1.21
C MET A 1 48.43 19.72 1.86
N ALA A 2 48.07 19.88 3.15
CA ALA A 2 47.06 19.02 3.80
C ALA A 2 45.60 19.33 3.36
N ALA A 3 45.26 20.59 3.13
CA ALA A 3 43.88 21.02 2.82
C ALA A 3 43.32 20.44 1.49
N GLN A 4 44.17 20.17 0.50
CA GLN A 4 43.73 19.57 -0.77
C GLN A 4 43.36 18.09 -0.62
N PHE A 5 44.02 17.37 0.31
CA PHE A 5 43.73 15.98 0.60
C PHE A 5 42.38 15.81 1.31
N ASP A 6 42.06 16.72 2.25
CA ASP A 6 40.77 16.71 2.95
C ASP A 6 39.61 16.99 2.00
N THR A 7 39.80 17.87 1.02
CA THR A 7 38.75 18.21 0.04
C THR A 7 38.44 17.02 -0.88
N LEU A 8 39.47 16.30 -1.33
CA LEU A 8 39.29 15.09 -2.15
C LEU A 8 38.64 13.95 -1.38
N THR A 9 39.00 13.79 -0.11
CA THR A 9 38.45 12.74 0.76
C THR A 9 36.98 13.01 1.08
N MET A 10 36.62 14.28 1.30
CA MET A 10 35.23 14.69 1.54
C MET A 10 34.36 14.55 0.28
N MET A 11 34.87 14.92 -0.90
CA MET A 11 34.15 14.70 -2.17
C MET A 11 33.93 13.21 -2.49
N GLN A 12 34.88 12.34 -2.15
CA GLN A 12 34.70 10.89 -2.31
C GLN A 12 33.68 10.32 -1.33
N ALA A 13 33.62 10.83 -0.09
CA ALA A 13 32.61 10.46 0.88
C ALA A 13 31.21 10.89 0.43
N GLU A 14 31.05 12.11 -0.10
CA GLU A 14 29.79 12.60 -0.67
C GLU A 14 29.36 11.80 -1.91
N ALA A 15 30.31 11.41 -2.78
CA ALA A 15 30.01 10.59 -3.95
C ALA A 15 29.53 9.17 -3.58
N ARG A 16 30.05 8.60 -2.47
CA ARG A 16 29.60 7.29 -1.93
C ARG A 16 28.27 7.37 -1.20
N ALA A 17 27.96 8.51 -0.59
CA ALA A 17 26.72 8.74 0.15
C ALA A 17 25.54 9.14 -0.75
N ARG A 18 25.77 9.41 -2.04
CA ARG A 18 24.65 9.63 -2.98
C ARG A 18 23.84 8.34 -3.06
N PRO A 19 22.56 8.35 -2.64
CA PRO A 19 21.71 7.19 -2.82
C PRO A 19 21.68 6.93 -4.31
N GLN A 20 22.32 5.83 -4.71
CA GLN A 20 22.31 5.36 -6.08
C GLN A 20 20.83 5.20 -6.42
N ARG A 21 20.27 6.18 -7.14
CA ARG A 21 18.84 6.18 -7.51
C ARG A 21 18.62 4.82 -8.14
N ARG A 22 17.90 3.92 -7.45
CA ARG A 22 17.54 2.62 -7.98
C ARG A 22 16.95 2.93 -9.35
N ARG A 23 17.59 2.48 -10.41
CA ARG A 23 17.09 2.68 -11.76
C ARG A 23 16.07 1.57 -11.93
N TRP A 24 14.80 1.89 -11.68
CA TRP A 24 13.72 0.93 -11.82
C TRP A 24 13.69 0.49 -13.28
N SER A 25 13.68 -0.81 -13.52
CA SER A 25 13.41 -1.29 -14.87
C SER A 25 11.97 -0.99 -15.23
N LEU A 26 11.68 -0.79 -16.52
CA LEU A 26 10.31 -0.62 -16.99
C LEU A 26 9.42 -1.80 -16.54
N GLY A 27 9.97 -3.02 -16.55
CA GLY A 27 9.28 -4.21 -16.06
C GLY A 27 8.93 -4.15 -14.57
N GLN A 28 9.83 -3.64 -13.72
CA GLN A 28 9.55 -3.44 -12.29
C GLN A 28 8.46 -2.39 -12.08
N MET A 29 8.53 -1.26 -12.79
CA MET A 29 7.51 -0.22 -12.72
C MET A 29 6.13 -0.74 -13.13
N LEU A 30 6.04 -1.53 -14.19
CA LEU A 30 4.78 -2.14 -14.63
C LEU A 30 4.25 -3.19 -13.64
N ALA A 31 5.12 -3.97 -13.02
CA ALA A 31 4.73 -4.95 -12.01
C ALA A 31 4.11 -4.26 -10.77
N GLU A 32 4.78 -3.22 -10.28
CA GLU A 32 4.32 -2.40 -9.15
C GLU A 32 3.02 -1.67 -9.48
N MET A 33 2.89 -1.12 -10.69
CA MET A 33 1.64 -0.50 -11.14
C MET A 33 0.48 -1.49 -11.20
N ARG A 34 0.74 -2.73 -11.63
CA ARG A 34 -0.27 -3.80 -11.63
C ARG A 34 -0.67 -4.21 -10.22
N GLU A 35 0.28 -4.28 -9.28
CA GLU A 35 -0.03 -4.52 -7.86
C GLU A 35 -0.88 -3.40 -7.28
N ALA A 36 -0.54 -2.15 -7.56
CA ALA A 36 -1.32 -0.99 -7.12
C ALA A 36 -2.76 -1.04 -7.66
N LEU A 37 -2.95 -1.35 -8.94
CA LEU A 37 -4.28 -1.52 -9.53
C LEU A 37 -5.07 -2.65 -8.85
N ARG A 38 -4.45 -3.80 -8.60
CA ARG A 38 -5.10 -4.90 -7.87
C ARG A 38 -5.49 -4.51 -6.44
N ALA A 39 -4.67 -3.71 -5.77
CA ALA A 39 -4.98 -3.20 -4.44
C ALA A 39 -6.19 -2.24 -4.48
N LEU A 40 -6.26 -1.38 -5.50
CA LEU A 40 -7.41 -0.50 -5.71
C LEU A 40 -8.68 -1.29 -6.04
N ASP A 41 -8.60 -2.31 -6.89
CA ASP A 41 -9.75 -3.16 -7.20
C ASP A 41 -10.29 -3.87 -5.95
N ARG A 42 -9.40 -4.41 -5.10
CA ARG A 42 -9.80 -5.01 -3.80
C ARG A 42 -10.46 -3.98 -2.88
N ALA A 43 -9.89 -2.78 -2.79
CA ALA A 43 -10.44 -1.72 -1.96
C ALA A 43 -11.82 -1.26 -2.48
N GLY A 44 -12.00 -1.17 -3.80
CA GLY A 44 -13.28 -0.86 -4.43
C GLY A 44 -14.34 -1.93 -4.16
N ALA A 45 -13.99 -3.21 -4.30
CA ALA A 45 -14.88 -4.32 -4.00
C ALA A 45 -15.32 -4.33 -2.53
N ALA A 46 -14.40 -4.07 -1.60
CA ALA A 46 -14.72 -3.96 -0.19
C ALA A 46 -15.61 -2.75 0.12
N ALA A 47 -15.34 -1.59 -0.46
CA ALA A 47 -16.18 -0.40 -0.31
C ALA A 47 -17.61 -0.67 -0.77
N GLN A 48 -17.78 -1.29 -1.94
CA GLN A 48 -19.08 -1.69 -2.46
C GLN A 48 -19.80 -2.67 -1.50
N ARG A 49 -19.07 -3.69 -1.02
CA ARG A 49 -19.62 -4.68 -0.08
C ARG A 49 -20.08 -4.05 1.23
N TYR A 50 -19.32 -3.07 1.73
CA TYR A 50 -19.68 -2.31 2.90
C TYR A 50 -20.95 -1.49 2.67
N GLU A 51 -21.06 -0.79 1.54
CA GLU A 51 -22.26 -0.03 1.19
C GLU A 51 -23.49 -0.93 1.15
N GLU A 52 -23.42 -2.08 0.48
CA GLU A 52 -24.50 -3.07 0.41
C GLU A 52 -24.98 -3.52 1.80
N LEU A 53 -24.05 -3.84 2.71
CA LEU A 53 -24.37 -4.29 4.07
C LEU A 53 -24.79 -3.14 5.00
N SER A 54 -24.36 -1.92 4.73
CA SER A 54 -24.68 -0.76 5.55
C SER A 54 -26.16 -0.38 5.49
N VAL A 55 -26.83 -0.68 4.37
CA VAL A 55 -28.24 -0.37 4.14
C VAL A 55 -29.17 -1.35 4.86
N PHE A 56 -28.70 -2.56 5.18
CA PHE A 56 -29.52 -3.56 5.86
C PHE A 56 -29.87 -3.08 7.27
N SER A 57 -31.02 -3.50 7.80
CA SER A 57 -31.40 -3.34 9.21
C SER A 57 -30.64 -4.31 10.11
N ASP A 58 -30.66 -4.08 11.42
CA ASP A 58 -29.99 -4.98 12.37
C ASP A 58 -30.63 -6.37 12.40
N GLU A 59 -31.93 -6.47 12.14
CA GLU A 59 -32.65 -7.75 12.01
C GLU A 59 -32.21 -8.52 10.76
N GLU A 60 -32.00 -7.83 9.64
CA GLU A 60 -31.50 -8.45 8.40
C GLU A 60 -30.04 -8.90 8.57
N LEU A 61 -29.20 -8.09 9.20
CA LEU A 61 -27.82 -8.50 9.54
C LEU A 61 -27.81 -9.70 10.49
N ALA A 62 -28.71 -9.74 11.48
CA ALA A 62 -28.83 -10.86 12.39
C ALA A 62 -29.25 -12.16 11.68
N ARG A 63 -30.12 -12.09 10.67
CA ARG A 63 -30.47 -13.25 9.81
C ARG A 63 -29.26 -13.76 9.02
N LEU A 64 -28.30 -12.90 8.71
CA LEU A 64 -27.02 -13.24 8.09
C LEU A 64 -25.95 -13.68 9.12
N GLY A 65 -26.32 -13.82 10.40
CA GLY A 65 -25.41 -14.20 11.47
C GLY A 65 -24.39 -13.10 11.82
N MET A 66 -24.70 -11.84 11.55
CA MET A 66 -23.78 -10.71 11.72
C MET A 66 -24.37 -9.65 12.64
N LYS A 67 -23.52 -8.98 13.43
CA LYS A 67 -23.89 -7.75 14.14
C LYS A 67 -23.46 -6.54 13.32
N ARG A 68 -24.12 -5.39 13.49
CA ARG A 68 -23.73 -4.12 12.86
C ARG A 68 -22.25 -3.79 13.07
N SER A 69 -21.77 -3.97 14.29
CA SER A 69 -20.37 -3.72 14.67
C SER A 69 -19.37 -4.61 13.93
N ASP A 70 -19.80 -5.76 13.43
CA ASP A 70 -18.94 -6.72 12.72
C ASP A 70 -18.86 -6.44 11.22
N VAL A 71 -19.74 -5.60 10.65
CA VAL A 71 -19.82 -5.36 9.20
C VAL A 71 -18.50 -4.85 8.63
N ALA A 72 -17.94 -3.77 9.21
CA ALA A 72 -16.67 -3.21 8.74
C ALA A 72 -15.54 -4.24 8.88
N ARG A 73 -15.43 -4.88 10.05
CA ARG A 73 -14.39 -5.88 10.32
C ARG A 73 -14.43 -7.03 9.30
N LYS A 74 -15.61 -7.60 9.06
CA LYS A 74 -15.77 -8.72 8.13
C LYS A 74 -15.40 -8.33 6.69
N VAL A 75 -15.83 -7.16 6.23
CA VAL A 75 -15.52 -6.67 4.88
C VAL A 75 -14.02 -6.43 4.69
N PHE A 76 -13.33 -5.91 5.70
CA PHE A 76 -11.88 -5.66 5.62
C PHE A 76 -11.03 -6.92 5.85
N ASP A 77 -11.48 -7.85 6.69
CA ASP A 77 -10.81 -9.14 6.92
C ASP A 77 -10.81 -10.00 5.64
N GLU A 78 -11.87 -9.92 4.83
CA GLU A 78 -11.97 -10.59 3.52
C GLU A 78 -10.98 -10.04 2.47
N MET A 79 -10.37 -8.85 2.68
CA MET A 79 -9.36 -8.29 1.77
C MET A 79 -7.93 -8.78 2.03
N GLY A 80 -7.66 -9.33 3.23
CA GLY A 80 -6.31 -9.72 3.67
C GLY A 80 -5.92 -11.16 3.32
N GLY A 81 -6.83 -11.92 2.69
CA GLY A 81 -6.66 -13.33 2.32
C GLY A 81 -6.04 -13.56 0.95
#